data_AF-A0A2J7PNS8-F1
#
_entry.id   AF-A0A2J7PNS8-F1
#
_cell.length_a   1.000
_cell.length_b   1.000
_cell.length_c   1.000
_cell.angle_alpha   90.00
_cell.angle_beta   90.00
_cell.angle_gamma   90.00
#
_symmetry.space_group_name_H-M   'P 1'
#
loop_
_entity.id
_entity.type
_entity.pdbx_description
1 polymer ?
#
loop_
_entity_poly.entity_id
_entity_poly.type
_entity_poly.pdbx_seq_one_letter_code
_entity_poly.pdbx_strand_id
1 'polypeptide(L)'
;MDVNITNYKQAVEACHQWEKSSVCLAQYYDRVLGVMAEEDRNTIGGEIQVNMVNSYGKSLRYGCSYIYQSMPRMLSIWLDFGTSLSEMEKDRDKTRGKPDEMTGMKTSLDKMTRIIDQLIEDLPPYMFLTAFSQLVSRICHPHPDVFKHLKTIIAYMLLVYPQQSLWMLMPVYKSSSMFRAKRCEDVLNDPIFRNTKNMKLLNDFTRLTEKLIELTEKPIGADVRNITVSTLVSSLPRLLKSPDFSDIMMPCQQFTVIQLPTDENRIIGHDPFPAKQVFIKEICDELTVLPSLQKPRRISFIGSDGNQYMMMCKAKDDLRKDFRFMEFNNVVNRYLRKDPESRQRGLYIRTYHVVPLNEECGIVEWVPKLVAYRNILIRLYKEAGIYTNNKQLRDLSSHLSDSHSAKREKFERFLLPKHPPVFDEWFRFTFPEPYAW
;
A
#
# COMPACT_ATOMS: atom_id res chain seq x y z
N MET A 1 4.34 29.65 -24.02
CA MET A 1 3.75 28.38 -23.55
C MET A 1 2.82 27.79 -24.60
N ASP A 2 2.05 28.62 -25.30
CA ASP A 2 1.00 28.17 -26.22
C ASP A 2 1.50 27.36 -27.42
N VAL A 3 2.65 27.71 -28.00
CA VAL A 3 3.25 26.95 -29.13
C VAL A 3 3.52 25.49 -28.75
N ASN A 4 4.07 25.24 -27.56
CA ASN A 4 4.35 23.89 -27.10
C ASN A 4 3.07 23.11 -26.80
N ILE A 5 2.05 23.75 -26.20
CA ILE A 5 0.75 23.12 -25.96
C ILE A 5 0.11 22.71 -27.28
N THR A 6 0.15 23.58 -28.29
CA THR A 6 -0.37 23.30 -29.64
C THR A 6 0.36 22.11 -30.27
N ASN A 7 1.70 22.07 -30.18
CA ASN A 7 2.48 20.95 -30.71
C ASN A 7 2.13 19.62 -30.01
N TYR A 8 1.93 19.61 -28.69
CA TYR A 8 1.51 18.41 -27.98
C TYR A 8 0.07 18.00 -28.34
N LYS A 9 -0.86 18.96 -28.52
CA LYS A 9 -2.22 18.67 -28.98
C LYS A 9 -2.21 18.06 -30.38
N GLN A 10 -1.44 18.63 -31.31
CA GLN A 10 -1.24 18.08 -32.65
C GLN A 10 -0.61 16.67 -32.61
N ALA A 11 0.32 16.41 -31.69
CA ALA A 11 0.90 15.07 -31.53
C ALA A 11 -0.12 14.04 -31.01
N VAL A 12 -1.03 14.45 -30.12
CA VAL A 12 -2.15 13.60 -29.65
C VAL A 12 -3.18 13.40 -30.77
N GLU A 13 -3.41 14.39 -31.63
CA GLU A 13 -4.30 14.29 -32.79
C GLU A 13 -3.72 13.39 -33.89
N ALA A 14 -2.42 13.49 -34.15
CA ALA A 14 -1.74 12.66 -35.13
C ALA A 14 -1.73 11.17 -34.73
N CYS A 15 -1.60 10.88 -33.43
CA CYS A 15 -1.53 9.51 -32.91
C CYS A 15 -2.50 9.31 -31.74
N HIS A 16 -3.81 9.29 -32.03
CA HIS A 16 -4.86 9.17 -31.01
C HIS A 16 -4.76 7.94 -30.11
N GLN A 17 -4.27 6.82 -30.63
CA GLN A 17 -4.17 5.55 -29.90
C GLN A 17 -2.90 5.44 -29.03
N TRP A 18 -1.98 6.40 -29.08
CA TRP A 18 -0.70 6.28 -28.40
C TRP A 18 -0.74 6.87 -26.99
N GLU A 19 -0.62 6.02 -25.97
CA GLU A 19 -0.64 6.43 -24.55
C GLU A 19 0.35 7.57 -24.25
N LYS A 20 1.57 7.45 -24.78
CA LYS A 20 2.71 8.31 -24.44
C LYS A 20 2.43 9.78 -24.75
N SER A 21 1.80 10.06 -25.89
CA SER A 21 1.48 11.43 -26.31
C SER A 21 0.55 12.12 -25.29
N SER A 22 -0.46 11.39 -24.81
CA SER A 22 -1.42 11.89 -23.83
C SER A 22 -0.81 12.07 -22.44
N VAL A 23 0.06 11.15 -22.02
CA VAL A 23 0.82 11.28 -20.76
C VAL A 23 1.78 12.47 -20.80
N CYS A 24 2.53 12.65 -21.88
CA CYS A 24 3.45 13.78 -22.02
C CYS A 24 2.71 15.13 -22.04
N LEU A 25 1.54 15.20 -22.69
CA LEU A 25 0.70 16.39 -22.66
C LEU A 25 0.25 16.72 -21.22
N ALA A 26 -0.22 15.71 -20.46
CA ALA A 26 -0.63 15.89 -19.08
C ALA A 26 0.52 16.33 -18.17
N GLN A 27 1.71 15.77 -18.35
CA GLN A 27 2.93 16.19 -17.63
C GLN A 27 3.35 17.62 -17.99
N TYR A 28 3.17 18.03 -19.24
CA TYR A 28 3.48 19.38 -19.66
C TYR A 28 2.56 20.39 -18.98
N TYR A 29 1.25 20.11 -18.93
CA TYR A 29 0.30 20.91 -18.15
C TYR A 29 0.68 21.01 -16.67
N ASP A 30 1.17 19.91 -16.07
CA ASP A 30 1.64 19.91 -14.67
C ASP A 30 2.80 20.89 -14.46
N ARG A 31 3.78 20.90 -15.38
CA ARG A 31 4.90 21.83 -15.34
C ARG A 31 4.45 23.27 -15.55
N VAL A 32 3.54 23.50 -16.49
CA VAL A 32 2.97 24.83 -16.75
C VAL A 32 2.31 25.35 -15.46
N LEU A 33 1.43 24.55 -14.84
CA LEU A 33 0.74 24.93 -13.60
C LEU A 33 1.72 25.23 -12.46
N GLY A 34 2.84 24.50 -12.38
CA GLY A 34 3.89 24.75 -11.39
C GLY A 34 4.66 26.07 -11.57
N VAL A 35 4.76 26.58 -12.80
CA VAL A 35 5.51 27.81 -13.14
C VAL A 35 4.61 29.05 -13.21
N MET A 36 3.29 28.89 -13.34
CA MET A 36 2.33 29.99 -13.42
C MET A 36 2.26 30.82 -12.12
N ALA A 37 2.03 32.13 -12.28
CA ALA A 37 1.75 33.06 -11.18
C ALA A 37 0.41 32.71 -10.49
N GLU A 38 0.27 33.08 -9.21
CA GLU A 38 -0.94 32.75 -8.43
C GLU A 38 -2.23 33.34 -9.02
N GLU A 39 -2.16 34.54 -9.60
CA GLU A 39 -3.31 35.21 -10.24
C GLU A 39 -3.82 34.44 -11.47
N ASP A 40 -2.90 33.92 -12.30
CA ASP A 40 -3.24 33.10 -13.46
C ASP A 40 -3.72 31.70 -13.05
N ARG A 41 -3.17 31.16 -11.95
CA ARG A 41 -3.59 29.87 -11.40
C ARG A 41 -5.04 29.92 -10.90
N ASN A 42 -5.47 31.05 -10.34
CA ASN A 42 -6.86 31.24 -9.88
C ASN A 42 -7.84 31.38 -11.04
N THR A 43 -7.40 31.89 -12.19
CA THR A 43 -8.27 32.17 -13.35
C THR A 43 -8.33 31.01 -14.34
N ILE A 44 -7.17 30.43 -14.71
CA ILE A 44 -7.02 29.44 -15.80
C ILE A 44 -6.63 28.06 -15.24
N GLY A 45 -6.14 28.00 -13.99
CA GLY A 45 -5.65 26.75 -13.38
C GLY A 45 -6.69 25.64 -13.33
N GLY A 46 -7.96 25.97 -13.06
CA GLY A 46 -9.06 25.00 -13.07
C GLY A 46 -9.26 24.32 -14.43
N GLU A 47 -9.18 25.08 -15.53
CA GLU A 47 -9.31 24.53 -16.88
C GLU A 47 -8.09 23.67 -17.26
N ILE A 48 -6.88 24.08 -16.87
CA ILE A 48 -5.66 23.28 -17.07
C ILE A 48 -5.78 21.95 -16.33
N GLN A 49 -6.26 21.94 -15.09
CA GLN A 49 -6.45 20.71 -14.31
C GLN A 49 -7.51 19.79 -14.93
N VAL A 50 -8.60 20.34 -15.49
CA VAL A 50 -9.59 19.55 -16.26
C VAL A 50 -8.92 18.89 -17.46
N ASN A 51 -8.11 19.64 -18.20
CA ASN A 51 -7.37 19.11 -19.35
C ASN A 51 -6.35 18.04 -18.95
N MET A 52 -5.73 18.16 -17.78
CA MET A 52 -4.85 17.13 -17.21
C MET A 52 -5.61 15.84 -16.90
N VAL A 53 -6.73 15.94 -16.18
CA VAL A 53 -7.58 14.78 -15.86
C VAL A 53 -8.05 14.09 -17.14
N ASN A 54 -8.48 14.85 -18.14
CA ASN A 54 -8.88 14.30 -19.44
C ASN A 54 -7.71 13.61 -20.15
N SER A 55 -6.51 14.20 -20.14
CA SER A 55 -5.33 13.64 -20.82
C SER A 55 -4.84 12.35 -20.16
N TYR A 56 -4.80 12.29 -18.82
CA TYR A 56 -4.51 11.05 -18.09
C TYR A 56 -5.63 10.01 -18.26
N GLY A 57 -6.90 10.43 -18.31
CA GLY A 57 -8.02 9.55 -18.59
C GLY A 57 -7.92 8.90 -19.97
N LYS A 58 -7.56 9.68 -20.99
CA LYS A 58 -7.34 9.19 -22.35
C LYS A 58 -6.21 8.17 -22.42
N SER A 59 -5.08 8.41 -21.73
CA SER A 59 -3.97 7.44 -21.77
C SER A 59 -4.38 6.07 -21.20
N LEU A 60 -5.21 6.05 -20.15
CA LEU A 60 -5.70 4.81 -19.54
C LEU A 60 -6.62 3.99 -20.46
N ARG A 61 -7.29 4.62 -21.43
CA ARG A 61 -8.16 3.92 -22.40
C ARG A 61 -7.37 3.11 -23.42
N TYR A 62 -6.16 3.55 -23.74
CA TYR A 62 -5.35 2.94 -24.79
C TYR A 62 -4.30 1.96 -24.25
N GLY A 63 -4.00 2.00 -22.95
CA GLY A 63 -3.34 0.88 -22.29
C GLY A 63 -2.78 1.14 -20.90
N CYS A 64 -1.89 0.23 -20.50
CA CYS A 64 -1.46 0.03 -19.12
C CYS A 64 0.01 0.42 -18.86
N SER A 65 0.75 0.88 -19.87
CA SER A 65 2.19 1.12 -19.74
C SER A 65 2.52 2.22 -18.73
N TYR A 66 1.61 3.19 -18.57
CA TYR A 66 1.74 4.33 -17.66
C TYR A 66 0.68 4.36 -16.55
N ILE A 67 0.00 3.24 -16.25
CA ILE A 67 -1.10 3.20 -15.28
C ILE A 67 -0.71 3.67 -13.87
N TYR A 68 0.45 3.23 -13.36
CA TYR A 68 0.96 3.63 -12.03
C TYR A 68 1.39 5.09 -11.94
N GLN A 69 1.42 5.79 -13.06
CA GLN A 69 1.64 7.24 -13.11
C GLN A 69 0.31 7.97 -13.34
N SER A 70 -0.45 7.56 -14.36
CA SER A 70 -1.64 8.26 -14.84
C SER A 70 -2.81 8.13 -13.86
N MET A 71 -3.12 6.90 -13.39
CA MET A 71 -4.27 6.66 -12.51
C MET A 71 -4.13 7.37 -11.16
N PRO A 72 -3.02 7.22 -10.40
CA PRO A 72 -2.88 7.90 -9.12
C PRO A 72 -2.87 9.43 -9.24
N ARG A 73 -2.19 9.97 -10.27
CA ARG A 73 -2.10 11.42 -10.48
C ARG A 73 -3.44 12.02 -10.87
N MET A 74 -4.19 11.36 -11.76
CA MET A 74 -5.55 11.77 -12.14
C MET A 74 -6.47 11.86 -10.92
N LEU A 75 -6.49 10.81 -10.10
CA LEU A 75 -7.29 10.77 -8.88
C LEU A 75 -6.86 11.82 -7.85
N SER A 76 -5.55 12.04 -7.68
CA SER A 76 -5.05 13.11 -6.81
C SER A 76 -5.54 14.47 -7.26
N ILE A 77 -5.42 14.80 -8.55
CA ILE A 77 -5.84 16.12 -9.07
C ILE A 77 -7.32 16.35 -8.77
N TRP A 78 -8.18 15.38 -9.08
CA TRP A 78 -9.62 15.48 -8.83
C TRP A 78 -9.96 15.62 -7.33
N LEU A 79 -9.36 14.80 -6.46
CA LEU A 79 -9.63 14.82 -5.02
C LEU A 79 -9.05 16.06 -4.33
N ASP A 80 -7.84 16.49 -4.71
CA ASP A 80 -7.22 17.68 -4.15
C ASP A 80 -7.97 18.94 -4.62
N PHE A 81 -8.43 18.99 -5.87
CA PHE A 81 -9.27 20.08 -6.37
C PHE A 81 -10.59 20.21 -5.60
N GLY A 82 -11.25 19.08 -5.33
CA GLY A 82 -12.46 19.06 -4.49
C GLY A 82 -12.19 19.46 -3.04
N THR A 83 -11.01 19.16 -2.50
CA THR A 83 -10.60 19.57 -1.15
C THR A 83 -10.44 21.09 -1.09
N SER A 84 -9.67 21.68 -2.02
CA SER A 84 -9.45 23.12 -2.11
C SER A 84 -10.75 23.91 -2.30
N LEU A 85 -11.68 23.40 -3.11
CA LEU A 85 -13.00 24.03 -3.27
C LEU A 85 -13.79 24.04 -1.95
N SER A 86 -13.79 22.93 -1.20
CA SER A 86 -14.48 22.85 0.09
C SER A 86 -13.87 23.77 1.15
N GLU A 87 -12.56 23.98 1.12
CA GLU A 87 -11.86 24.93 2.00
C GLU A 87 -12.28 26.37 1.67
N MET A 88 -12.32 26.74 0.39
CA MET A 88 -12.79 28.06 -0.06
C MET A 88 -14.25 28.32 0.30
N GLU A 89 -15.13 27.32 0.18
CA GLU A 89 -16.54 27.46 0.58
C GLU A 89 -16.68 27.77 2.09
N LYS A 90 -15.87 27.13 2.93
CA LYS A 90 -15.87 27.37 4.39
C LYS A 90 -15.31 28.75 4.77
N ASP A 91 -14.33 29.26 4.03
CA ASP A 91 -13.76 30.58 4.27
C ASP A 91 -14.66 31.71 3.76
N ARG A 92 -15.52 31.44 2.79
CA ARG A 92 -16.54 32.39 2.31
C ARG A 92 -17.63 32.67 3.34
N ASP A 93 -17.99 31.68 4.16
CA ASP A 93 -18.87 31.91 5.31
C ASP A 93 -18.25 32.88 6.34
N LYS A 94 -16.94 33.14 6.25
CA LYS A 94 -16.20 34.08 7.11
C LYS A 94 -15.77 35.39 6.42
N THR A 95 -15.61 35.40 5.10
CA THR A 95 -15.18 36.59 4.33
C THR A 95 -15.90 36.70 2.98
N ARG A 96 -16.27 37.93 2.57
CA ARG A 96 -16.95 38.22 1.29
C ARG A 96 -16.01 37.97 0.08
N GLY A 97 -15.77 36.71 -0.26
CA GLY A 97 -15.03 36.30 -1.46
C GLY A 97 -15.78 36.60 -2.77
N LYS A 98 -15.03 36.74 -3.87
CA LYS A 98 -15.56 37.03 -5.22
C LYS A 98 -16.39 35.84 -5.74
N PRO A 99 -17.67 36.03 -6.10
CA PRO A 99 -18.57 34.94 -6.49
C PRO A 99 -18.25 34.29 -7.85
N ASP A 100 -17.54 34.97 -8.73
CA ASP A 100 -17.31 34.53 -10.12
C ASP A 100 -16.26 33.40 -10.22
N GLU A 101 -15.14 33.54 -9.50
CA GLU A 101 -14.05 32.54 -9.44
C GLU A 101 -14.55 31.19 -8.88
N MET A 102 -15.38 31.22 -7.82
CA MET A 102 -15.96 30.01 -7.22
C MET A 102 -16.89 29.26 -8.18
N THR A 103 -17.61 30.00 -9.03
CA THR A 103 -18.52 29.41 -10.03
C THR A 103 -17.74 28.71 -11.13
N GLY A 104 -16.61 29.30 -11.57
CA GLY A 104 -15.68 28.67 -12.50
C GLY A 104 -15.03 27.39 -11.95
N MET A 105 -14.65 27.39 -10.67
CA MET A 105 -14.10 26.20 -10.02
C MET A 105 -15.13 25.08 -9.86
N LYS A 106 -16.36 25.39 -9.44
CA LYS A 106 -17.45 24.40 -9.39
C LYS A 106 -17.69 23.75 -10.75
N THR A 107 -17.78 24.56 -11.80
CA THR A 107 -17.93 24.09 -13.17
C THR A 107 -16.77 23.18 -13.61
N SER A 108 -15.55 23.50 -13.19
CA SER A 108 -14.36 22.69 -13.48
C SER A 108 -14.40 21.36 -12.73
N LEU A 109 -14.79 21.35 -11.45
CA LEU A 109 -14.96 20.13 -10.66
C LEU A 109 -16.04 19.21 -11.26
N ASP A 110 -17.16 19.78 -11.73
CA ASP A 110 -18.22 19.02 -12.39
C ASP A 110 -17.72 18.37 -13.69
N LYS A 111 -16.93 19.10 -14.48
CA LYS A 111 -16.27 18.55 -15.68
C LYS A 111 -15.33 17.40 -15.32
N MET A 112 -14.47 17.56 -14.31
CA MET A 112 -13.57 16.48 -13.85
C MET A 112 -14.36 15.26 -13.39
N THR A 113 -15.41 15.47 -12.60
CA THR A 113 -16.24 14.40 -12.04
C THR A 113 -16.94 13.61 -13.15
N ARG A 114 -17.50 14.29 -14.16
CA ARG A 114 -18.07 13.62 -15.34
C ARG A 114 -17.05 12.79 -16.12
N ILE A 115 -15.82 13.28 -16.25
CA ILE A 115 -14.74 12.50 -16.89
C ILE A 115 -14.45 11.24 -16.07
N ILE A 116 -14.35 11.35 -14.75
CA ILE A 116 -14.12 10.18 -13.87
C ILE A 116 -15.27 9.18 -13.99
N ASP A 117 -16.52 9.63 -13.95
CA ASP A 117 -17.69 8.75 -14.08
C ASP A 117 -17.68 7.98 -15.42
N GLN A 118 -17.40 8.67 -16.53
CA GLN A 118 -17.25 8.04 -17.84
C GLN A 118 -16.12 7.00 -17.86
N LEU A 119 -14.99 7.28 -17.19
CA LEU A 119 -13.88 6.34 -17.14
C LEU A 119 -14.20 5.09 -16.32
N ILE A 120 -15.09 5.16 -15.34
CA ILE A 120 -15.54 3.96 -14.59
C ILE A 120 -16.30 3.01 -15.51
N GLU A 121 -17.11 3.55 -16.41
CA GLU A 121 -17.89 2.77 -17.39
C GLU A 121 -16.99 2.21 -18.50
N ASP A 122 -16.03 3.01 -18.96
CA ASP A 122 -15.18 2.68 -20.12
C ASP A 122 -13.98 1.77 -19.76
N LEU A 123 -13.44 1.85 -18.54
CA LEU A 123 -12.21 1.16 -18.17
C LEU A 123 -12.46 -0.17 -17.44
N PRO A 124 -11.59 -1.18 -17.63
CA PRO A 124 -11.62 -2.39 -16.82
C PRO A 124 -11.45 -2.09 -15.31
N PRO A 125 -12.23 -2.75 -14.43
CA PRO A 125 -12.21 -2.51 -12.98
C PRO A 125 -10.84 -2.69 -12.32
N TYR A 126 -9.99 -3.60 -12.83
CA TYR A 126 -8.67 -3.84 -12.25
C TYR A 126 -7.75 -2.61 -12.33
N MET A 127 -8.01 -1.69 -13.26
CA MET A 127 -7.22 -0.48 -13.38
C MET A 127 -7.42 0.42 -12.16
N PHE A 128 -8.66 0.62 -11.73
CA PHE A 128 -8.98 1.36 -10.51
C PHE A 128 -8.48 0.63 -9.26
N LEU A 129 -8.43 -0.70 -9.28
CA LEU A 129 -7.89 -1.49 -8.19
C LEU A 129 -6.40 -1.17 -7.91
N THR A 130 -5.61 -0.78 -8.92
CA THR A 130 -4.20 -0.37 -8.75
C THR A 130 -4.02 0.86 -7.86
N ALA A 131 -5.04 1.73 -7.79
CA ALA A 131 -5.06 2.93 -6.96
C ALA A 131 -6.13 2.86 -5.86
N PHE A 132 -6.67 1.68 -5.56
CA PHE A 132 -7.76 1.52 -4.60
C PHE A 132 -7.37 1.99 -3.20
N SER A 133 -6.15 1.70 -2.78
CA SER A 133 -5.60 2.17 -1.51
C SER A 133 -5.59 3.70 -1.41
N GLN A 134 -5.39 4.42 -2.52
CA GLN A 134 -5.49 5.89 -2.56
C GLN A 134 -6.95 6.36 -2.37
N LEU A 135 -7.91 5.73 -3.05
CA LEU A 135 -9.34 6.02 -2.89
C LEU A 135 -9.79 5.81 -1.44
N VAL A 136 -9.45 4.66 -0.85
CA VAL A 136 -9.75 4.32 0.55
C VAL A 136 -9.12 5.32 1.52
N SER A 137 -7.92 5.83 1.22
CA SER A 137 -7.27 6.82 2.09
C SER A 137 -8.02 8.16 2.16
N ARG A 138 -8.76 8.52 1.09
CA ARG A 138 -9.49 9.78 0.94
C ARG A 138 -11.01 9.63 1.18
N ILE A 139 -11.45 8.51 1.76
CA ILE A 139 -12.87 8.23 2.07
C ILE A 139 -13.55 9.33 2.92
N CYS A 140 -12.78 10.05 3.74
CA CYS A 140 -13.24 11.18 4.55
C CYS A 140 -13.23 12.51 3.77
N HIS A 141 -13.52 12.49 2.48
CA HIS A 141 -13.45 13.68 1.63
C HIS A 141 -14.41 14.78 2.16
N PRO A 142 -13.97 16.06 2.23
CA PRO A 142 -14.78 17.12 2.82
C PRO A 142 -15.95 17.56 1.93
N HIS A 143 -15.77 17.55 0.60
CA HIS A 143 -16.82 17.91 -0.35
C HIS A 143 -17.84 16.76 -0.52
N PRO A 144 -19.16 17.00 -0.32
CA PRO A 144 -20.18 15.95 -0.31
C PRO A 144 -20.39 15.28 -1.68
N ASP A 145 -20.41 16.05 -2.78
CA ASP A 145 -20.60 15.47 -4.11
C ASP A 145 -19.42 14.59 -4.52
N VAL A 146 -18.18 15.06 -4.36
CA VAL A 146 -16.97 14.25 -4.58
C VAL A 146 -17.01 12.96 -3.74
N PHE A 147 -17.44 13.05 -2.47
CA PHE A 147 -17.61 11.85 -1.65
C PHE A 147 -18.65 10.89 -2.23
N LYS A 148 -19.78 11.39 -2.76
CA LYS A 148 -20.81 10.54 -3.40
C LYS A 148 -20.24 9.74 -4.56
N HIS A 149 -19.47 10.37 -5.44
CA HIS A 149 -18.82 9.68 -6.57
C HIS A 149 -17.71 8.72 -6.08
N LEU A 150 -16.90 9.14 -5.11
CA LEU A 150 -15.89 8.29 -4.47
C LEU A 150 -16.52 7.03 -3.85
N LYS A 151 -17.65 7.19 -3.17
CA LYS A 151 -18.44 6.10 -2.57
C LYS A 151 -18.86 5.10 -3.64
N THR A 152 -19.38 5.57 -4.77
CA THR A 152 -19.78 4.72 -5.91
C THR A 152 -18.60 3.95 -6.48
N ILE A 153 -17.44 4.59 -6.67
CA ILE A 153 -16.22 3.92 -7.16
C ILE A 153 -15.82 2.78 -6.22
N ILE A 154 -15.74 3.05 -4.91
CA ILE A 154 -15.32 2.07 -3.91
C ILE A 154 -16.34 0.92 -3.83
N ALA A 155 -17.65 1.22 -3.85
CA ALA A 155 -18.71 0.22 -3.87
C ALA A 155 -18.67 -0.66 -5.13
N TYR A 156 -18.35 -0.08 -6.30
CA TYR A 156 -18.16 -0.83 -7.54
C TYR A 156 -16.95 -1.78 -7.46
N MET A 157 -15.82 -1.34 -6.91
CA MET A 157 -14.67 -2.21 -6.69
C MET A 157 -14.97 -3.35 -5.71
N LEU A 158 -15.74 -3.07 -4.64
CA LEU A 158 -16.21 -4.09 -3.70
C LEU A 158 -17.12 -5.14 -4.36
N LEU A 159 -17.93 -4.74 -5.34
CA LEU A 159 -18.77 -5.67 -6.11
C LEU A 159 -17.91 -6.61 -6.97
N VAL A 160 -16.90 -6.07 -7.66
CA VAL A 160 -16.09 -6.84 -8.62
C VAL A 160 -15.00 -7.66 -7.93
N TYR A 161 -14.31 -7.09 -6.94
CA TYR A 161 -13.17 -7.70 -6.22
C TYR A 161 -13.37 -7.69 -4.69
N PRO A 162 -14.43 -8.35 -4.17
CA PRO A 162 -14.79 -8.26 -2.75
C PRO A 162 -13.66 -8.69 -1.81
N GLN A 163 -12.94 -9.77 -2.15
CA GLN A 163 -11.88 -10.33 -1.29
C GLN A 163 -10.71 -9.35 -1.11
N GLN A 164 -10.19 -8.80 -2.21
CA GLN A 164 -9.07 -7.85 -2.21
C GLN A 164 -9.49 -6.53 -1.57
N SER A 165 -10.66 -6.00 -1.93
CA SER A 165 -11.17 -4.72 -1.44
C SER A 165 -11.50 -4.74 0.05
N LEU A 166 -12.08 -5.84 0.57
CA LEU A 166 -12.40 -5.95 1.98
C LEU A 166 -11.14 -5.95 2.86
N TRP A 167 -10.08 -6.67 2.48
CA TRP A 167 -8.80 -6.62 3.21
C TRP A 167 -8.24 -5.19 3.33
N MET A 168 -8.37 -4.38 2.29
CA MET A 168 -7.92 -2.98 2.29
C MET A 168 -8.87 -2.03 3.05
N LEU A 169 -10.15 -2.38 3.20
CA LEU A 169 -11.17 -1.56 3.87
C LEU A 169 -11.32 -1.85 5.36
N MET A 170 -11.03 -3.08 5.82
CA MET A 170 -11.14 -3.46 7.24
C MET A 170 -10.48 -2.46 8.22
N PRO A 171 -9.27 -1.91 7.95
CA PRO A 171 -8.64 -0.94 8.85
C PRO A 171 -9.41 0.36 9.00
N VAL A 172 -10.14 0.75 7.95
CA VAL A 172 -10.97 1.96 7.93
C VAL A 172 -12.28 1.69 8.67
N TYR A 173 -12.85 0.50 8.49
CA TYR A 173 -14.06 0.08 9.18
C TYR A 173 -13.86 -0.07 10.70
N LYS A 174 -12.68 -0.55 11.12
CA LYS A 174 -12.28 -0.69 12.54
C LYS A 174 -11.44 0.50 13.06
N SER A 175 -11.50 1.64 12.39
CA SER A 175 -10.77 2.85 12.82
C SER A 175 -11.32 3.41 14.14
N SER A 176 -10.43 4.02 14.93
CA SER A 176 -10.80 4.76 16.14
C SER A 176 -11.62 6.03 15.83
N SER A 177 -11.47 6.56 14.61
CA SER A 177 -12.19 7.75 14.16
C SER A 177 -13.62 7.40 13.75
N MET A 178 -14.58 7.82 14.56
CA MET A 178 -16.02 7.62 14.30
C MET A 178 -16.46 8.14 12.92
N PHE A 179 -15.92 9.28 12.48
CA PHE A 179 -16.24 9.83 11.16
C PHE A 179 -15.75 8.91 10.03
N ARG A 180 -14.55 8.36 10.15
CA ARG A 180 -13.96 7.45 9.18
C ARG A 180 -14.71 6.12 9.12
N ALA A 181 -15.03 5.56 10.28
CA ALA A 181 -15.83 4.34 10.40
C ALA A 181 -17.22 4.53 9.77
N LYS A 182 -17.90 5.64 10.08
CA LYS A 182 -19.23 5.97 9.51
C LYS A 182 -19.20 6.10 7.99
N ARG A 183 -18.21 6.80 7.42
CA ARG A 183 -18.06 6.91 5.95
C ARG A 183 -17.81 5.56 5.30
N CYS A 184 -17.06 4.67 5.94
CA CYS A 184 -16.85 3.31 5.47
C CYS A 184 -18.13 2.47 5.54
N GLU A 185 -18.90 2.63 6.62
CA GLU A 185 -20.20 2.00 6.78
C GLU A 185 -21.19 2.48 5.69
N ASP A 186 -21.18 3.76 5.33
CA ASP A 186 -21.98 4.30 4.22
C ASP A 186 -21.64 3.64 2.86
N VAL A 187 -20.36 3.30 2.64
CA VAL A 187 -19.92 2.54 1.45
C VAL A 187 -20.39 1.09 1.51
N LEU A 188 -20.22 0.42 2.66
CA LEU A 188 -20.57 -0.99 2.83
C LEU A 188 -22.10 -1.22 2.80
N ASN A 189 -22.89 -0.21 3.18
CA ASN A 189 -24.34 -0.23 3.09
C ASN A 189 -24.89 0.19 1.72
N ASP A 190 -24.03 0.48 0.75
CA ASP A 190 -24.45 0.86 -0.59
C ASP A 190 -25.27 -0.26 -1.27
N PRO A 191 -26.40 0.07 -1.93
CA PRO A 191 -27.25 -0.92 -2.59
C PRO A 191 -26.52 -1.80 -3.61
N ILE A 192 -25.47 -1.30 -4.25
CA ILE A 192 -24.69 -2.05 -5.25
C ILE A 192 -24.02 -3.27 -4.61
N PHE A 193 -23.51 -3.12 -3.38
CA PHE A 193 -22.82 -4.18 -2.67
C PHE A 193 -23.77 -5.03 -1.81
N ARG A 194 -24.88 -4.45 -1.36
CA ARG A 194 -25.78 -5.05 -0.37
C ARG A 194 -26.62 -6.19 -0.96
N ASN A 195 -26.06 -7.40 -0.93
CA ASN A 195 -26.79 -8.65 -1.16
C ASN A 195 -26.51 -9.65 -0.01
N THR A 196 -27.33 -10.69 0.11
CA THR A 196 -27.23 -11.67 1.22
C THR A 196 -25.85 -12.32 1.31
N LYS A 197 -25.23 -12.64 0.17
CA LYS A 197 -23.90 -13.26 0.10
C LYS A 197 -22.80 -12.32 0.57
N ASN A 198 -22.82 -11.08 0.09
CA ASN A 198 -21.83 -10.05 0.40
C ASN A 198 -21.94 -9.59 1.86
N MET A 199 -23.17 -9.48 2.39
CA MET A 199 -23.38 -9.19 3.81
C MET A 199 -22.87 -10.31 4.71
N LYS A 200 -23.08 -11.58 4.31
CA LYS A 200 -22.49 -12.73 4.99
C LYS A 200 -20.96 -12.66 4.97
N LEU A 201 -20.37 -12.44 3.79
CA LEU A 201 -18.93 -12.29 3.62
C LEU A 201 -18.36 -11.16 4.48
N LEU A 202 -19.01 -9.99 4.49
CA LEU A 202 -18.62 -8.84 5.30
C LEU A 202 -18.65 -9.14 6.80
N ASN A 203 -19.72 -9.81 7.26
CA ASN A 203 -19.84 -10.21 8.67
C ASN A 203 -18.74 -11.19 9.06
N ASP A 204 -18.41 -12.16 8.20
CA ASP A 204 -17.35 -13.13 8.43
C ASP A 204 -15.96 -12.48 8.40
N PHE A 205 -15.71 -11.55 7.47
CA PHE A 205 -14.49 -10.72 7.43
C PHE A 205 -14.33 -9.89 8.71
N THR A 206 -15.43 -9.31 9.19
CA THR A 206 -15.46 -8.50 10.41
C THR A 206 -15.11 -9.37 11.63
N ARG A 207 -15.75 -10.54 11.76
CA ARG A 207 -15.48 -11.51 12.83
C ARG A 207 -14.04 -12.00 12.80
N LEU A 208 -13.50 -12.33 11.61
CA LEU A 208 -12.10 -12.73 11.47
C LEU A 208 -11.16 -11.62 11.91
N THR A 209 -11.39 -10.40 11.42
CA THR A 209 -10.57 -9.22 11.74
C THR A 209 -10.56 -8.97 13.25
N GLU A 210 -11.72 -8.99 13.91
CA GLU A 210 -11.83 -8.84 15.37
C GLU A 210 -11.02 -9.90 16.11
N LYS A 211 -11.09 -11.16 15.66
CA LYS A 211 -10.34 -12.25 16.29
C LYS A 211 -8.84 -12.17 16.06
N LEU A 212 -8.42 -11.65 14.90
CA LEU A 212 -7.01 -11.38 14.62
C LEU A 212 -6.48 -10.19 15.44
N ILE A 213 -7.28 -9.15 15.64
CA ILE A 213 -6.95 -8.03 16.54
C ILE A 213 -6.82 -8.56 17.98
N GLU A 214 -7.81 -9.32 18.47
CA GLU A 214 -7.78 -9.95 19.80
C GLU A 214 -6.53 -10.81 19.97
N LEU A 215 -6.21 -11.66 18.98
CA LEU A 215 -5.02 -12.50 18.98
C LEU A 215 -3.72 -11.67 18.99
N THR A 216 -3.72 -10.50 18.36
CA THR A 216 -2.54 -9.64 18.24
C THR A 216 -2.30 -8.83 19.51
N GLU A 217 -3.35 -8.37 20.18
CA GLU A 217 -3.24 -7.45 21.32
C GLU A 217 -3.21 -8.17 22.68
N LYS A 218 -3.75 -9.38 22.81
CA LYS A 218 -3.90 -10.09 24.09
C LYS A 218 -2.57 -10.21 24.86
N PRO A 219 -2.44 -9.74 26.11
CA PRO A 219 -1.15 -9.66 26.80
C PRO A 219 -0.50 -11.04 26.98
N ILE A 220 0.83 -11.07 26.86
CA ILE A 220 1.65 -12.27 27.01
C ILE A 220 2.72 -12.01 28.08
N GLY A 221 2.94 -13.01 28.95
CA GLY A 221 4.00 -13.00 29.97
C GLY A 221 5.39 -12.71 29.39
N ALA A 222 6.33 -12.30 30.24
CA ALA A 222 7.68 -11.90 29.81
C ALA A 222 8.47 -13.05 29.15
N ASP A 223 8.33 -14.28 29.66
CA ASP A 223 9.22 -15.40 29.31
C ASP A 223 8.60 -16.43 28.36
N VAL A 224 7.40 -16.17 27.85
CA VAL A 224 6.68 -17.17 27.05
C VAL A 224 7.06 -17.04 25.57
N ARG A 225 7.73 -18.07 25.04
CA ARG A 225 8.16 -18.14 23.63
C ARG A 225 7.21 -18.91 22.72
N ASN A 226 6.61 -19.98 23.24
CA ASN A 226 5.66 -20.80 22.49
C ASN A 226 4.34 -20.83 23.27
N ILE A 227 3.24 -20.54 22.59
CA ILE A 227 1.88 -20.50 23.13
C ILE A 227 0.97 -21.16 22.09
N THR A 228 -0.20 -21.61 22.53
CA THR A 228 -1.23 -22.04 21.58
C THR A 228 -2.24 -20.94 21.27
N VAL A 229 -2.65 -20.84 20.02
CA VAL A 229 -3.73 -19.96 19.57
C VAL A 229 -4.98 -20.23 20.38
N SER A 230 -5.30 -21.51 20.67
CA SER A 230 -6.49 -21.88 21.45
C SER A 230 -6.47 -21.33 22.89
N THR A 231 -5.29 -21.18 23.50
CA THR A 231 -5.16 -20.58 24.84
C THR A 231 -5.42 -19.07 24.80
N LEU A 232 -5.00 -18.39 23.72
CA LEU A 232 -5.20 -16.97 23.56
C LEU A 232 -6.61 -16.65 23.06
N VAL A 233 -7.05 -17.28 21.97
CA VAL A 233 -8.34 -17.02 21.33
C VAL A 233 -8.92 -18.36 20.85
N SER A 234 -9.51 -19.13 21.77
CA SER A 234 -10.14 -20.43 21.47
C SER A 234 -11.28 -20.37 20.45
N SER A 235 -11.84 -19.17 20.23
CA SER A 235 -12.91 -18.94 19.26
C SER A 235 -12.40 -18.83 17.82
N LEU A 236 -11.14 -18.48 17.58
CA LEU A 236 -10.60 -18.29 16.23
C LEU A 236 -10.47 -19.61 15.44
N PRO A 237 -9.86 -20.68 15.98
CA PRO A 237 -9.83 -21.98 15.29
C PRO A 237 -11.24 -22.53 15.05
N ARG A 238 -12.16 -22.33 16.01
CA ARG A 238 -13.57 -22.75 15.89
C ARG A 238 -14.32 -21.98 14.81
N LEU A 239 -14.05 -20.68 14.67
CA LEU A 239 -14.64 -19.83 13.64
C LEU A 239 -14.23 -20.32 12.24
N LEU A 240 -12.94 -20.58 12.02
CA LEU A 240 -12.43 -21.02 10.71
C LEU A 240 -12.90 -22.43 10.32
N LYS A 241 -13.11 -23.31 11.31
CA LYS A 241 -13.65 -24.67 11.10
C LYS A 241 -15.16 -24.73 10.92
N SER A 242 -15.87 -23.63 11.15
CA SER A 242 -17.33 -23.60 11.02
C SER A 242 -17.73 -23.76 9.55
N PRO A 243 -18.65 -24.70 9.21
CA PRO A 243 -19.09 -24.89 7.83
C PRO A 243 -19.86 -23.68 7.27
N ASP A 244 -20.41 -22.85 8.17
CA ASP A 244 -21.13 -21.65 7.79
C ASP A 244 -20.21 -20.45 7.51
N PHE A 245 -18.92 -20.54 7.81
CA PHE A 245 -17.98 -19.44 7.61
C PHE A 245 -17.63 -19.27 6.13
N SER A 246 -17.66 -18.04 5.63
CA SER A 246 -17.34 -17.73 4.24
C SER A 246 -15.86 -18.00 3.91
N ASP A 247 -15.58 -18.42 2.68
CA ASP A 247 -14.21 -18.55 2.18
C ASP A 247 -13.55 -17.17 2.10
N ILE A 248 -12.60 -16.89 2.99
CA ILE A 248 -11.83 -15.63 2.99
C ILE A 248 -10.46 -15.86 2.35
N MET A 249 -10.11 -15.02 1.37
CA MET A 249 -8.85 -15.13 0.63
C MET A 249 -7.65 -14.93 1.57
N MET A 250 -6.61 -15.73 1.38
CA MET A 250 -5.34 -15.62 2.10
C MET A 250 -4.67 -14.26 1.81
N PRO A 251 -4.30 -13.47 2.85
CA PRO A 251 -3.64 -12.18 2.66
C PRO A 251 -2.13 -12.34 2.38
N CYS A 252 -1.78 -12.96 1.25
CA CYS A 252 -0.40 -13.11 0.77
C CYS A 252 -0.19 -12.32 -0.52
N GLN A 253 1.04 -11.83 -0.73
CA GLN A 253 1.36 -10.96 -1.87
C GLN A 253 1.02 -11.61 -3.22
N GLN A 254 1.27 -12.92 -3.35
CA GLN A 254 1.05 -13.65 -4.60
C GLN A 254 -0.42 -13.64 -5.07
N PHE A 255 -1.38 -13.37 -4.19
CA PHE A 255 -2.81 -13.32 -4.52
C PHE A 255 -3.37 -11.90 -4.66
N THR A 256 -2.58 -10.88 -4.28
CA THR A 256 -3.01 -9.47 -4.24
C THR A 256 -2.31 -8.60 -5.27
N VAL A 257 -1.19 -9.04 -5.83
CA VAL A 257 -0.47 -8.29 -6.87
C VAL A 257 -1.19 -8.38 -8.21
N ILE A 258 -1.63 -7.22 -8.71
CA ILE A 258 -2.24 -7.07 -10.04
C ILE A 258 -1.18 -7.27 -11.12
N GLN A 259 -1.40 -8.29 -11.96
CA GLN A 259 -0.65 -8.48 -13.20
C GLN A 259 -1.30 -7.68 -14.32
N LEU A 260 -0.53 -6.80 -14.95
CA LEU A 260 -1.03 -5.99 -16.07
C LEU A 260 -0.86 -6.74 -17.39
N PRO A 261 -1.74 -6.50 -18.38
CA PRO A 261 -1.54 -7.03 -19.72
C PRO A 261 -0.24 -6.47 -20.32
N THR A 262 0.49 -7.33 -21.02
CA THR A 262 1.72 -6.94 -21.74
C THR A 262 1.41 -6.45 -23.16
N ASP A 263 0.28 -6.90 -23.73
CA ASP A 263 -0.20 -6.49 -25.05
C ASP A 263 -1.35 -5.48 -24.93
N GLU A 264 -1.25 -4.37 -25.65
CA GLU A 264 -2.26 -3.30 -25.70
C GLU A 264 -3.63 -3.80 -26.21
N ASN A 265 -3.66 -4.85 -27.04
CA ASN A 265 -4.90 -5.40 -27.59
C ASN A 265 -5.67 -6.34 -26.63
N ARG A 266 -5.14 -6.61 -25.42
CA ARG A 266 -5.77 -7.53 -24.45
C ARG A 266 -6.27 -6.83 -23.18
N ILE A 267 -6.47 -5.51 -23.21
CA ILE A 267 -6.90 -4.74 -22.02
C ILE A 267 -8.27 -5.21 -21.49
N ILE A 268 -9.21 -5.50 -22.39
CA ILE A 268 -10.57 -5.93 -22.07
C ILE A 268 -10.60 -7.46 -21.96
N GLY A 269 -11.14 -7.99 -20.86
CA GLY A 269 -11.21 -9.43 -20.59
C GLY A 269 -9.92 -10.06 -20.05
N HIS A 270 -8.90 -9.24 -19.73
CA HIS A 270 -7.70 -9.69 -19.02
C HIS A 270 -8.02 -10.14 -17.60
N ASP A 271 -7.45 -11.27 -17.18
CA ASP A 271 -7.48 -11.69 -15.78
C ASP A 271 -6.31 -11.04 -15.01
N PRO A 272 -6.59 -10.07 -14.12
CA PRO A 272 -5.55 -9.41 -13.33
C PRO A 272 -4.91 -10.32 -12.27
N PHE A 273 -5.54 -11.46 -11.95
CA PHE A 273 -5.14 -12.39 -10.90
C PHE A 273 -5.09 -13.84 -11.43
N PRO A 274 -4.16 -14.17 -12.35
CA PRO A 274 -4.10 -15.49 -12.96
C PRO A 274 -3.71 -16.61 -11.99
N ALA A 275 -3.16 -16.27 -10.82
CA ALA A 275 -2.89 -17.23 -9.77
C ALA A 275 -4.21 -17.70 -9.14
N LYS A 276 -4.38 -19.03 -9.02
CA LYS A 276 -5.52 -19.62 -8.32
C LYS A 276 -5.59 -19.04 -6.90
N GLN A 277 -6.71 -18.41 -6.58
CA GLN A 277 -6.93 -17.86 -5.25
C GLN A 277 -6.95 -18.98 -4.20
N VAL A 278 -6.23 -18.75 -3.11
CA VAL A 278 -6.19 -19.64 -1.95
C VAL A 278 -6.96 -18.99 -0.81
N PHE A 279 -7.80 -19.79 -0.16
CA PHE A 279 -8.65 -19.35 0.95
C PHE A 279 -8.11 -19.90 2.27
N ILE A 280 -8.31 -19.15 3.36
CA ILE A 280 -7.96 -19.59 4.70
C ILE A 280 -8.91 -20.72 5.10
N LYS A 281 -8.36 -21.92 5.34
CA LYS A 281 -9.14 -23.05 5.86
C LYS A 281 -9.02 -23.20 7.36
N GLU A 282 -7.79 -23.16 7.86
CA GLU A 282 -7.52 -23.36 9.28
C GLU A 282 -6.37 -22.47 9.75
N ILE A 283 -6.26 -22.31 11.07
CA ILE A 283 -5.10 -21.72 11.73
C ILE A 283 -4.40 -22.82 12.52
N CYS A 284 -3.07 -22.91 12.40
CA CYS A 284 -2.27 -23.80 13.21
C CYS A 284 -2.32 -23.36 14.68
N ASP A 285 -2.44 -24.32 15.59
CA ASP A 285 -2.56 -24.00 17.01
C ASP A 285 -1.22 -23.49 17.59
N GLU A 286 -0.08 -23.82 17.00
CA GLU A 286 1.23 -23.34 17.46
C GLU A 286 1.48 -21.86 17.10
N LEU A 287 1.78 -21.05 18.11
CA LEU A 287 2.16 -19.64 17.99
C LEU A 287 3.52 -19.39 18.63
N THR A 288 4.42 -18.73 17.91
CA THR A 288 5.75 -18.35 18.42
C THR A 288 5.81 -16.85 18.71
N VAL A 289 6.19 -16.47 19.93
CA VAL A 289 6.40 -15.08 20.34
C VAL A 289 7.88 -14.72 20.15
N LEU A 290 8.15 -13.69 19.36
CA LEU A 290 9.50 -13.27 19.05
C LEU A 290 10.09 -12.39 20.16
N PRO A 291 11.40 -12.55 20.49
CA PRO A 291 12.06 -11.81 21.56
C PRO A 291 12.40 -10.37 21.11
N SER A 292 11.40 -9.50 21.08
CA SER A 292 11.52 -8.08 20.75
C SER A 292 10.66 -7.24 21.70
N LEU A 293 10.90 -5.93 21.74
CA LEU A 293 10.17 -4.98 22.60
C LEU A 293 8.65 -5.09 22.42
N GLN A 294 8.20 -5.23 21.17
CA GLN A 294 6.78 -5.33 20.81
C GLN A 294 6.24 -6.78 20.81
N LYS A 295 7.07 -7.77 21.17
CA LYS A 295 6.72 -9.21 21.22
C LYS A 295 5.83 -9.68 20.04
N PRO A 296 6.23 -9.48 18.78
CA PRO A 296 5.41 -9.86 17.65
C PRO A 296 5.21 -11.37 17.61
N ARG A 297 4.05 -11.80 17.12
CA ARG A 297 3.60 -13.20 17.18
C ARG A 297 3.66 -13.79 15.78
N ARG A 298 4.38 -14.89 15.61
CA ARG A 298 4.37 -15.67 14.38
C ARG A 298 3.26 -16.70 14.47
N ILE A 299 2.32 -16.62 13.54
CA ILE A 299 1.20 -17.55 13.35
C ILE A 299 1.31 -18.23 12.00
N SER A 300 0.55 -19.31 11.80
CA SER A 300 0.47 -20.01 10.52
C SER A 300 -0.96 -20.34 10.16
N PHE A 301 -1.36 -20.06 8.93
CA PHE A 301 -2.62 -20.50 8.35
C PHE A 301 -2.40 -21.68 7.41
N ILE A 302 -3.42 -22.53 7.27
CA ILE A 302 -3.49 -23.56 6.24
C ILE A 302 -4.43 -23.08 5.14
N GLY A 303 -3.93 -23.06 3.91
CA GLY A 303 -4.70 -22.66 2.74
C GLY A 303 -5.60 -23.79 2.21
N SER A 304 -6.53 -23.43 1.33
CA SER A 304 -7.37 -24.37 0.58
C SER A 304 -6.58 -25.28 -0.37
N ASP A 305 -5.32 -24.96 -0.62
CA ASP A 305 -4.34 -25.76 -1.35
C ASP A 305 -3.55 -26.73 -0.44
N GLY A 306 -3.80 -26.71 0.87
CA GLY A 306 -3.09 -27.52 1.87
C GLY A 306 -1.72 -26.97 2.29
N ASN A 307 -1.28 -25.84 1.73
CA ASN A 307 0.00 -25.24 2.07
C ASN A 307 -0.09 -24.38 3.34
N GLN A 308 1.04 -24.26 4.03
CA GLN A 308 1.17 -23.43 5.23
C GLN A 308 1.65 -22.03 4.89
N TYR A 309 0.91 -21.02 5.33
CA TYR A 309 1.18 -19.61 5.13
C TYR A 309 1.50 -18.94 6.46
N MET A 310 2.77 -18.60 6.66
CA MET A 310 3.25 -17.98 7.89
C MET A 310 3.01 -16.46 7.87
N MET A 311 2.57 -15.91 9.00
CA MET A 311 2.35 -14.47 9.17
C MET A 311 2.86 -14.01 10.52
N MET A 312 3.16 -12.72 10.62
CA MET A 312 3.59 -12.06 11.84
C MET A 312 2.56 -11.00 12.24
N CYS A 313 1.93 -11.20 13.39
CA CYS A 313 1.08 -10.22 14.04
C CYS A 313 1.96 -9.21 14.80
N LYS A 314 1.81 -7.92 14.49
CA LYS A 314 2.48 -6.83 15.19
C LYS A 314 1.43 -6.01 15.94
N ALA A 315 1.61 -5.90 17.25
CA ALA A 315 0.77 -5.09 18.12
C ALA A 315 1.43 -3.74 18.39
N LYS A 316 0.62 -2.72 18.69
CA LYS A 316 1.03 -1.35 19.01
C LYS A 316 1.91 -0.72 17.92
N ASP A 317 1.59 -1.00 16.66
CA ASP A 317 2.34 -0.53 15.50
C ASP A 317 1.39 -0.18 14.34
N ASP A 318 1.55 1.01 13.76
CA ASP A 318 0.75 1.48 12.63
C ASP A 318 1.35 1.02 11.31
N LEU A 319 0.88 -0.11 10.82
CA LEU A 319 1.41 -0.75 9.61
C LEU A 319 0.96 -0.09 8.30
N ARG A 320 0.22 1.03 8.34
CA ARG A 320 -0.18 1.74 7.10
C ARG A 320 1.03 2.28 6.36
N LYS A 321 2.07 2.71 7.09
CA LYS A 321 3.32 3.17 6.49
C LYS A 321 4.04 2.03 5.79
N ASP A 322 4.15 0.88 6.44
CA ASP A 322 4.74 -0.34 5.88
C ASP A 322 3.97 -0.82 4.64
N PHE A 323 2.63 -0.81 4.69
CA PHE A 323 1.77 -1.13 3.56
C PHE A 323 2.06 -0.23 2.35
N ARG A 324 2.06 1.10 2.55
CA ARG A 324 2.39 2.06 1.49
C ARG A 324 3.81 1.88 0.96
N PHE A 325 4.76 1.55 1.83
CA PHE A 325 6.14 1.33 1.44
C PHE A 325 6.29 0.08 0.57
N MET A 326 5.53 -0.99 0.85
CA MET A 326 5.49 -2.17 -0.02
C MET A 326 4.80 -1.90 -1.37
N GLU A 327 3.72 -1.11 -1.40
CA GLU A 327 3.12 -0.63 -2.66
C GLU A 327 4.13 0.14 -3.51
N PHE A 328 4.88 1.07 -2.88
CA PHE A 328 5.94 1.82 -3.55
C PHE A 328 7.04 0.90 -4.10
N ASN A 329 7.53 -0.05 -3.31
CA ASN A 329 8.56 -1.00 -3.77
C ASN A 329 8.06 -1.87 -4.94
N ASN A 330 6.77 -2.21 -4.98
CA ASN A 330 6.18 -2.89 -6.13
C ASN A 330 6.22 -2.03 -7.40
N VAL A 331 6.04 -0.71 -7.29
CA VAL A 331 6.21 0.23 -8.40
C VAL A 331 7.68 0.33 -8.81
N VAL A 332 8.61 0.43 -7.85
CA VAL A 332 10.06 0.45 -8.13
C VAL A 332 10.49 -0.83 -8.88
N ASN A 333 10.05 -2.00 -8.42
CA ASN A 333 10.33 -3.27 -9.07
C ASN A 333 9.83 -3.32 -10.52
N ARG A 334 8.70 -2.68 -10.84
CA ARG A 334 8.22 -2.58 -12.22
C ARG A 334 9.18 -1.74 -13.08
N TYR A 335 9.66 -0.61 -12.56
CA TYR A 335 10.63 0.22 -13.27
C TYR A 335 11.98 -0.47 -13.44
N LEU A 336 12.48 -1.17 -12.41
CA LEU A 336 13.69 -1.98 -12.51
C LEU A 336 13.57 -3.10 -13.55
N ARG A 337 12.39 -3.73 -13.68
CA ARG A 337 12.14 -4.74 -14.72
C ARG A 337 12.04 -4.13 -16.12
N LYS A 338 11.53 -2.90 -16.24
CA LYS A 338 11.38 -2.19 -17.52
C LYS A 338 12.74 -1.78 -18.07
N ASP A 339 13.62 -1.27 -17.21
CA ASP A 339 14.97 -0.84 -17.55
C ASP A 339 15.88 -2.03 -17.96
N PRO A 340 16.48 -2.03 -19.17
CA PRO A 340 17.33 -3.12 -19.64
C PRO A 340 18.57 -3.35 -18.77
N GLU A 341 19.24 -2.30 -18.30
CA GLU A 341 20.46 -2.44 -17.49
C GLU A 341 20.15 -3.07 -16.13
N SER A 342 19.09 -2.59 -15.48
CA SER A 342 18.61 -3.12 -14.20
C SER A 342 18.18 -4.59 -14.32
N ARG A 343 17.46 -4.93 -15.39
CA ARG A 343 17.04 -6.31 -15.68
C ARG A 343 18.22 -7.23 -15.97
N GLN A 344 19.22 -6.77 -16.73
CA GLN A 344 20.44 -7.53 -16.99
C GLN A 344 21.22 -7.83 -15.71
N ARG A 345 21.23 -6.90 -14.75
CA ARG A 345 21.85 -7.06 -13.42
C ARG A 345 20.96 -7.82 -12.43
N GLY A 346 19.74 -8.21 -12.80
CA GLY A 346 18.79 -8.90 -11.92
C GLY A 346 18.33 -8.07 -10.71
N LEU A 347 18.33 -6.74 -10.82
CA LEU A 347 17.97 -5.86 -9.69
C LEU A 347 16.50 -6.02 -9.32
N TYR A 348 16.25 -6.35 -8.05
CA TYR A 348 14.91 -6.54 -7.52
C TYR A 348 14.89 -6.34 -6.00
N ILE A 349 13.86 -5.63 -5.52
CA ILE A 349 13.58 -5.47 -4.10
C ILE A 349 12.60 -6.57 -3.68
N ARG A 350 12.99 -7.42 -2.74
CA ARG A 350 12.07 -8.43 -2.19
C ARG A 350 10.97 -7.74 -1.39
N THR A 351 9.73 -7.83 -1.88
CA THR A 351 8.52 -7.33 -1.21
C THR A 351 7.77 -8.44 -0.47
N TYR A 352 6.88 -8.03 0.43
CA TYR A 352 5.96 -8.90 1.17
C TYR A 352 4.63 -8.16 1.38
N HIS A 353 3.56 -8.89 1.67
CA HIS A 353 2.27 -8.28 1.95
C HIS A 353 2.15 -7.79 3.40
N VAL A 354 1.49 -6.65 3.57
CA VAL A 354 1.20 -6.03 4.87
C VAL A 354 -0.28 -5.74 4.87
N VAL A 355 -0.98 -6.19 5.91
CA VAL A 355 -2.40 -5.91 6.10
C VAL A 355 -2.57 -5.26 7.47
N PRO A 356 -2.72 -3.93 7.53
CA PRO A 356 -3.21 -3.28 8.73
C PRO A 356 -4.55 -3.93 9.11
N LEU A 357 -4.87 -4.00 10.40
CA LEU A 357 -6.19 -4.47 10.87
C LEU A 357 -6.96 -3.34 11.55
N ASN A 358 -6.26 -2.45 12.24
CA ASN A 358 -6.73 -1.18 12.79
C ASN A 358 -5.55 -0.17 12.78
N GLU A 359 -5.63 0.91 13.56
CA GLU A 359 -4.57 1.93 13.65
C GLU A 359 -3.39 1.52 14.54
N GLU A 360 -3.53 0.45 15.33
CA GLU A 360 -2.56 0.04 16.34
C GLU A 360 -2.00 -1.36 16.10
N CYS A 361 -2.51 -2.12 15.13
CA CYS A 361 -2.04 -3.46 14.86
C CYS A 361 -2.29 -3.90 13.41
N GLY A 362 -1.59 -4.96 13.04
CA GLY A 362 -1.90 -5.69 11.83
C GLY A 362 -1.04 -6.94 11.65
N ILE A 363 -1.12 -7.51 10.45
CA ILE A 363 -0.42 -8.72 10.06
C ILE A 363 0.56 -8.42 8.92
N VAL A 364 1.70 -9.09 8.96
CA VAL A 364 2.76 -9.01 7.96
C VAL A 364 3.06 -10.41 7.46
N GLU A 365 3.12 -10.58 6.15
CA GLU A 365 3.53 -11.85 5.54
C GLU A 365 4.93 -12.24 5.99
N TRP A 366 5.09 -13.48 6.47
CA TRP A 366 6.40 -13.95 6.89
C TRP A 366 7.23 -14.35 5.68
N VAL A 367 8.43 -13.78 5.59
CA VAL A 367 9.34 -14.07 4.49
C VAL A 367 10.29 -15.20 4.91
N PRO A 368 10.19 -16.40 4.30
CA PRO A 368 11.00 -17.53 4.69
C PRO A 368 12.46 -17.36 4.24
N LYS A 369 13.35 -18.17 4.85
CA LYS A 369 14.79 -18.23 4.57
C LYS A 369 15.51 -16.89 4.82
N LEU A 370 15.12 -16.20 5.89
CA LEU A 370 15.77 -14.99 6.36
C LEU A 370 16.37 -15.21 7.75
N VAL A 371 17.49 -14.55 8.02
CA VAL A 371 18.07 -14.44 9.35
C VAL A 371 18.56 -13.00 9.55
N ALA A 372 18.43 -12.49 10.77
CA ALA A 372 18.85 -11.13 11.06
C ALA A 372 20.37 -11.00 10.99
N TYR A 373 20.87 -9.92 10.36
CA TYR A 373 22.30 -9.63 10.24
C TYR A 373 23.05 -9.67 11.58
N ARG A 374 22.44 -9.11 12.64
CA ARG A 374 22.99 -9.17 14.00
C ARG A 374 23.19 -10.62 14.48
N ASN A 375 22.26 -11.52 14.20
CA ASN A 375 22.37 -12.91 14.65
C ASN A 375 23.49 -13.66 13.91
N ILE A 376 23.69 -13.36 12.63
CA ILE A 376 24.83 -13.84 11.84
C ILE A 376 26.13 -13.40 12.52
N LEU A 377 26.30 -12.09 12.72
CA LEU A 377 27.54 -11.54 13.29
C LEU A 377 27.83 -12.07 14.69
N ILE A 378 26.82 -12.14 15.56
CA ILE A 378 26.99 -12.67 16.92
C ILE A 378 27.51 -14.11 16.88
N ARG A 379 27.02 -14.93 15.95
CA ARG A 379 27.48 -16.31 15.81
C ARG A 379 28.95 -16.35 15.37
N LEU A 380 29.31 -15.63 14.32
CA LEU A 380 30.69 -15.60 13.79
C LEU A 380 31.69 -15.08 14.83
N TYR A 381 31.36 -13.97 15.50
CA TYR A 381 32.22 -13.43 16.55
C TYR A 381 32.39 -14.38 17.74
N LYS A 382 31.38 -15.21 18.05
CA LYS A 382 31.50 -16.25 19.08
C LYS A 382 32.40 -17.39 18.63
N GLU A 383 32.25 -17.84 17.39
CA GLU A 383 33.09 -18.89 16.79
C GLU A 383 34.56 -18.45 16.69
N ALA A 384 34.81 -17.17 16.39
CA ALA A 384 36.14 -16.56 16.38
C ALA A 384 36.68 -16.18 17.78
N GLY A 385 35.91 -16.39 18.85
CA GLY A 385 36.34 -16.10 20.23
C GLY A 385 36.47 -14.61 20.60
N ILE A 386 35.94 -13.70 19.77
CA ILE A 386 36.06 -12.24 19.91
C ILE A 386 34.73 -11.54 20.23
N TYR A 387 33.69 -12.31 20.55
CA TYR A 387 32.36 -11.79 20.88
C TYR A 387 32.39 -10.83 22.08
N THR A 388 31.92 -9.61 21.84
CA THR A 388 31.76 -8.59 22.88
C THR A 388 30.29 -8.53 23.32
N ASN A 389 30.03 -8.68 24.62
CA ASN A 389 28.66 -8.64 25.15
C ASN A 389 28.13 -7.19 25.27
N ASN A 390 26.81 -7.03 25.42
CA ASN A 390 26.18 -5.70 25.51
C ASN A 390 26.66 -4.86 26.73
N LYS A 391 27.19 -5.48 27.79
CA LYS A 391 27.72 -4.75 28.95
C LYS A 391 29.09 -4.15 28.60
N GLN A 392 30.01 -4.97 28.10
CA GLN A 392 31.32 -4.57 27.61
C GLN A 392 31.21 -3.52 26.49
N LEU A 393 30.27 -3.69 25.55
CA LEU A 393 30.02 -2.69 24.52
C LEU A 393 29.63 -1.34 25.12
N ARG A 394 28.75 -1.32 26.14
CA ARG A 394 28.37 -0.07 26.83
C ARG A 394 29.54 0.56 27.57
N ASP A 395 30.39 -0.24 28.21
CA ASP A 395 31.58 0.24 28.91
C ASP A 395 32.62 0.82 27.92
N LEU A 396 32.71 0.25 26.71
CA LEU A 396 33.58 0.71 25.62
C LEU A 396 32.96 1.86 24.81
N SER A 397 31.67 2.16 25.01
CA SER A 397 30.97 3.21 24.28
C SER A 397 31.34 4.58 24.82
N SER A 398 31.48 5.57 23.93
CA SER A 398 31.59 6.97 24.32
C SER A 398 30.26 7.52 24.83
N HIS A 399 30.29 8.46 25.77
CA HIS A 399 29.09 9.20 26.15
C HIS A 399 28.70 10.20 25.06
N LEU A 400 27.42 10.56 25.03
CA LEU A 400 26.90 11.55 24.06
C LEU A 400 27.59 12.92 24.21
N SER A 401 27.99 13.28 25.42
CA SER A 401 28.72 14.50 25.77
C SER A 401 30.20 14.52 25.37
N ASP A 402 30.78 13.37 25.01
CA ASP A 402 32.19 13.30 24.62
C ASP A 402 32.45 14.08 23.31
N SER A 403 33.61 14.71 23.19
CA SER A 403 34.04 15.39 21.97
C SER A 403 34.15 14.42 20.79
N HIS A 404 33.96 14.91 19.56
CA HIS A 404 34.07 14.06 18.36
C HIS A 404 35.44 13.39 18.23
N SER A 405 36.52 14.05 18.65
CA SER A 405 37.87 13.47 18.66
C SER A 405 37.97 12.29 19.61
N ALA A 406 37.42 12.39 20.83
CA ALA A 406 37.42 11.30 21.80
C ALA A 406 36.55 10.10 21.32
N LYS A 407 35.42 10.38 20.66
CA LYS A 407 34.57 9.33 20.05
C LYS A 407 35.31 8.58 18.94
N ARG A 408 36.01 9.33 18.08
CA ARG A 408 36.82 8.77 16.99
C ARG A 408 37.95 7.91 17.53
N GLU A 409 38.70 8.41 18.51
CA GLU A 409 39.79 7.66 19.12
C GLU A 409 39.29 6.36 19.75
N LYS A 410 38.15 6.40 20.47
CA LYS A 410 37.56 5.19 21.04
C LYS A 410 37.13 4.18 19.97
N PHE A 411 36.52 4.66 18.89
CA PHE A 411 36.11 3.82 17.77
C PHE A 411 37.31 3.14 17.09
N GLU A 412 38.34 3.92 16.74
CA GLU A 412 39.51 3.42 16.02
C GLU A 412 40.40 2.51 16.89
N ARG A 413 40.61 2.85 18.17
CA ARG A 413 41.52 2.12 19.05
C ARG A 413 40.89 0.93 19.76
N PHE A 414 39.57 0.95 20.05
CA PHE A 414 38.94 -0.10 20.85
C PHE A 414 37.82 -0.86 20.11
N LEU A 415 36.97 -0.19 19.33
CA LEU A 415 35.83 -0.85 18.69
C LEU A 415 36.23 -1.57 17.41
N LEU A 416 36.98 -0.92 16.51
CA LEU A 416 37.42 -1.53 15.25
C LEU A 416 38.27 -2.81 15.46
N PRO A 417 39.30 -2.82 16.34
CA PRO A 417 40.12 -4.01 16.51
C PRO A 417 39.36 -5.20 17.10
N LYS A 418 38.28 -4.94 17.87
CA LYS A 418 37.42 -5.98 18.46
C LYS A 418 36.31 -6.47 17.54
N HIS A 419 36.05 -5.78 16.42
CA HIS A 419 34.98 -6.11 15.48
C HIS A 419 35.52 -6.10 14.04
N PRO A 420 36.47 -7.00 13.70
CA PRO A 420 36.93 -7.15 12.34
C PRO A 420 35.78 -7.53 11.40
N PRO A 421 35.87 -7.21 10.10
CA PRO A 421 34.87 -7.65 9.13
C PRO A 421 34.91 -9.17 9.02
N VAL A 422 33.79 -9.82 9.38
CA VAL A 422 33.62 -11.28 9.34
C VAL A 422 32.48 -11.72 8.41
N PHE A 423 31.77 -10.78 7.79
CA PHE A 423 30.55 -11.12 7.07
C PHE A 423 30.79 -11.91 5.78
N ASP A 424 31.95 -11.75 5.17
CA ASP A 424 32.41 -12.56 4.02
C ASP A 424 32.58 -14.04 4.40
N GLU A 425 32.94 -14.36 5.66
CA GLU A 425 32.99 -15.75 6.13
C GLU A 425 31.61 -16.40 6.13
N TRP A 426 30.57 -15.65 6.49
CA TRP A 426 29.20 -16.16 6.46
C TRP A 426 28.79 -16.65 5.07
N PHE A 427 29.15 -15.90 4.04
CA PHE A 427 28.88 -16.28 2.66
C PHE A 427 29.63 -17.56 2.29
N ARG A 428 30.91 -17.68 2.66
CA ARG A 428 31.72 -18.89 2.43
C ARG A 428 31.16 -20.13 3.13
N PHE A 429 30.64 -19.98 4.35
CA PHE A 429 30.02 -21.09 5.09
C PHE A 429 28.61 -21.44 4.62
N THR A 430 27.85 -20.47 4.11
CA THR A 430 26.45 -20.66 3.67
C THR A 430 26.38 -21.18 2.24
N PHE A 431 27.33 -20.79 1.39
CA PHE A 431 27.41 -21.15 -0.03
C PHE A 431 28.77 -21.78 -0.34
N PRO A 432 28.94 -23.10 -0.10
CA PRO A 432 30.22 -23.78 -0.33
C PRO A 432 30.62 -23.85 -1.82
N GLU A 433 29.63 -23.78 -2.71
CA GLU A 433 29.84 -23.83 -4.15
C GLU A 433 30.17 -22.44 -4.71
N PRO A 434 31.31 -22.25 -5.42
CA PRO A 434 31.74 -20.95 -5.92
C PRO A 434 30.79 -20.25 -6.89
N TYR A 435 29.87 -20.98 -7.53
CA TYR A 435 28.84 -20.40 -8.41
C TYR A 435 27.61 -19.90 -7.65
N ALA A 436 27.38 -20.43 -6.44
CA ALA A 436 26.27 -20.02 -5.58
C ALA A 436 26.66 -18.84 -4.65
N TRP A 437 27.95 -18.74 -4.31
CA TRP A 437 28.56 -17.58 -3.68
C TRP A 437 28.73 -16.44 -4.68
#